data_AF-A0A7X0Z1W3-F1
#
_entry.id   AF-A0A7X0Z1W3-F1
#
_cell.length_a   1.000
_cell.length_b   1.000
_cell.length_c   1.000
_cell.angle_alpha   90.00
_cell.angle_beta   90.00
_cell.angle_gamma   90.00
#
_symmetry.space_group_name_H-M   'P 1'
#
loop_
_entity.id
_entity.type
_entity.pdbx_description
1 polymer ?
#
loop_
_entity_poly.entity_id
_entity_poly.type
_entity_poly.pdbx_seq_one_letter_code
_entity_poly.pdbx_strand_id
1 'polypeptide(L)'
;MKKILQILFVCSVVSFLFFHPIKSVDVNAADTGQDFIFVIDGSYSMDTNDPQKHVFELIRYMATLSTGTENRIGYVVYNDSVIKEQGLEKIATEKENAQMMAGLTSLTRIKGTDVGLGMKTAKRILQEGHYQANHTAMIILSDGDIDVDTANPNRTQTDTNEDINQIVTTADYPIYTIQYSEEKVHNQAPMNTWGAKTDGKNYSATSVQQLIQDATDIYSRQTKMALQKDSIAAEKKTNNTFELTVPVKAPKNEVVTEIILTLQDNARITNIVLPSDKEDITMQKSNATAIITINSPKASRYKIAYQTKDNKPVQYQTITQTGPQKESSVSKWLIVIAGILILAFLIYTIWRFARRIQTKKQTTYFHDSLEGYFMKTPENEEIPIQNWNASLFYNQAKVTLFDLLQGTPVQMQMQASKQIWIRVGTHNHLQITNKSANVKMIRNGQPVPNRKVCLLKASESLYLIFQESGIEIELRVRKASHRGIGDQK
;
A
#
# COMPACT_ATOMS: atom_id res chain seq x y z
N MET A 1 -14.38 -36.40 -7.49
CA MET A 1 -15.32 -35.33 -7.06
C MET A 1 -14.82 -34.54 -5.84
N LYS A 2 -14.46 -35.16 -4.70
CA LYS A 2 -13.97 -34.42 -3.50
C LYS A 2 -12.82 -33.43 -3.76
N LYS A 3 -11.83 -33.78 -4.58
CA LYS A 3 -10.69 -32.90 -4.91
C LYS A 3 -11.06 -31.70 -5.80
N ILE A 4 -12.10 -31.82 -6.62
CA ILE A 4 -12.59 -30.74 -7.48
C ILE A 4 -13.35 -29.70 -6.64
N LEU A 5 -14.12 -30.17 -5.66
CA LEU A 5 -14.85 -29.30 -4.73
C LEU A 5 -13.91 -28.49 -3.82
N GLN A 6 -12.79 -29.08 -3.38
CA GLN A 6 -11.76 -28.37 -2.61
C GLN A 6 -11.07 -27.27 -3.41
N ILE A 7 -10.82 -27.49 -4.71
CA ILE A 7 -10.22 -26.47 -5.59
C ILE A 7 -11.20 -25.31 -5.81
N LEU A 8 -12.49 -25.59 -6.04
CA LEU A 8 -13.51 -24.54 -6.20
C LEU A 8 -13.68 -23.70 -4.92
N PHE A 9 -13.59 -24.30 -3.74
CA PHE A 9 -13.66 -23.59 -2.48
C PHE A 9 -12.46 -22.65 -2.27
N VAL A 10 -11.24 -23.11 -2.57
CA VAL A 10 -10.04 -22.26 -2.52
C VAL A 10 -10.12 -21.10 -3.52
N CYS A 11 -10.67 -21.33 -4.72
CA CYS A 11 -10.90 -20.26 -5.70
C CYS A 11 -11.91 -19.20 -5.21
N SER A 12 -12.96 -19.59 -4.50
CA SER A 12 -13.94 -18.65 -3.92
C SER A 12 -13.29 -17.75 -2.87
N VAL A 13 -12.49 -18.34 -1.97
CA VAL A 13 -11.78 -17.59 -0.90
C VAL A 13 -10.75 -16.62 -1.48
N VAL A 14 -9.98 -17.05 -2.48
CA VAL A 14 -8.98 -16.19 -3.15
C VAL A 14 -9.66 -15.04 -3.89
N SER A 15 -10.76 -15.30 -4.61
CA SER A 15 -11.53 -14.24 -5.28
C SER A 15 -12.07 -13.23 -4.28
N PHE A 16 -12.57 -13.68 -3.12
CA PHE A 16 -13.09 -12.81 -2.06
C PHE A 16 -12.01 -11.91 -1.43
N LEU A 17 -10.76 -12.38 -1.36
CA LEU A 17 -9.63 -11.57 -0.86
C LEU A 17 -9.19 -10.47 -1.84
N PHE A 18 -9.50 -10.57 -3.14
CA PHE A 18 -9.15 -9.58 -4.16
C PHE A 18 -10.25 -8.52 -4.44
N PHE A 19 -11.47 -8.70 -3.94
CA PHE A 19 -12.57 -7.74 -4.12
C PHE A 19 -12.66 -6.66 -3.03
N HIS A 20 -11.75 -6.65 -2.06
CA HIS A 20 -11.74 -5.59 -1.06
C HIS A 20 -11.06 -4.34 -1.66
N PRO A 21 -11.75 -3.19 -1.77
CA PRO A 21 -11.11 -1.96 -2.19
C PRO A 21 -10.07 -1.57 -1.15
N ILE A 22 -8.79 -1.65 -1.51
CA ILE A 22 -7.71 -1.07 -0.72
C ILE A 22 -7.83 0.44 -0.89
N LYS A 23 -8.40 1.12 0.11
CA LYS A 23 -8.39 2.57 0.19
C LYS A 23 -6.98 3.00 0.56
N SER A 24 -6.20 3.45 -0.41
CA SER A 24 -4.93 4.12 -0.15
C SER A 24 -5.10 5.60 -0.49
N VAL A 25 -4.89 6.46 0.50
CA VAL A 25 -4.87 7.91 0.29
C VAL A 25 -3.47 8.25 -0.22
N ASP A 26 -3.37 8.74 -1.45
CA ASP A 26 -2.13 9.29 -1.98
C ASP A 26 -2.12 10.80 -1.66
N VAL A 27 -1.59 11.14 -0.48
CA VAL A 27 -1.51 12.51 0.05
C VAL A 27 -0.24 13.17 -0.49
N ASN A 28 -0.19 13.42 -1.78
CA ASN A 28 0.84 14.28 -2.36
C ASN A 28 0.17 15.41 -3.12
N ALA A 29 -0.53 16.28 -2.38
CA ALA A 29 -0.61 17.67 -2.80
C ALA A 29 0.80 18.23 -2.60
N ALA A 30 1.50 18.57 -3.70
CA ALA A 30 2.81 19.17 -3.59
C ALA A 30 2.68 20.47 -2.76
N ASP A 31 3.38 20.55 -1.63
CA ASP A 31 3.53 21.79 -0.89
C ASP A 31 4.27 22.76 -1.81
N THR A 32 3.55 23.76 -2.33
CA THR A 32 4.10 24.72 -3.26
C THR A 32 4.86 25.85 -2.56
N GLY A 33 4.93 25.83 -1.22
CA GLY A 33 5.58 26.84 -0.40
C GLY A 33 4.89 28.21 -0.43
N GLN A 34 5.08 28.98 0.63
CA GLN A 34 4.69 30.38 0.78
C GLN A 34 5.92 31.22 1.16
N ASP A 35 6.02 32.43 0.61
CA ASP A 35 7.03 33.42 0.94
C ASP A 35 6.46 34.43 1.94
N PHE A 36 7.05 34.51 3.12
CA PHE A 36 6.73 35.51 4.14
C PHE A 36 7.90 36.48 4.28
N ILE A 37 7.68 37.77 3.99
CA ILE A 37 8.66 38.83 4.21
C ILE A 37 8.21 39.73 5.36
N PHE A 38 9.00 39.81 6.43
CA PHE A 38 8.71 40.66 7.58
C PHE A 38 9.38 42.03 7.45
N VAL A 39 8.64 43.11 7.67
CA VAL A 39 9.14 44.48 7.75
C VAL A 39 8.99 44.91 9.20
N ILE A 40 10.09 44.98 9.92
CA ILE A 40 10.14 45.01 11.38
C ILE A 40 10.66 46.37 11.86
N ASP A 41 9.84 47.05 12.64
CA ASP A 41 10.20 48.31 13.26
C ASP A 41 11.23 48.10 14.39
N GLY A 42 12.43 48.63 14.16
CA GLY A 42 13.55 48.67 15.09
C GLY A 42 13.77 50.03 15.74
N SER A 43 12.80 50.95 15.61
CA SER A 43 12.88 52.30 16.16
C SER A 43 12.89 52.31 17.69
N TYR A 44 13.37 53.41 18.26
CA TYR A 44 13.51 53.56 19.71
C TYR A 44 12.17 53.54 20.48
N SER A 45 11.05 53.97 19.89
CA SER A 45 9.73 53.95 20.56
C SER A 45 9.28 52.53 20.93
N MET A 46 9.73 51.52 20.17
CA MET A 46 9.51 50.12 20.48
C MET A 46 10.14 49.69 21.81
N ASP A 47 11.14 50.39 22.36
CA ASP A 47 11.64 50.12 23.74
C ASP A 47 10.62 50.46 24.82
N THR A 48 9.66 51.32 24.52
CA THR A 48 8.53 51.63 25.40
C THR A 48 7.29 50.80 25.05
N ASN A 49 6.98 50.65 23.75
CA ASN A 49 5.78 49.95 23.30
C ASN A 49 5.90 48.42 23.32
N ASP A 50 7.12 47.88 23.18
CA ASP A 50 7.42 46.45 23.20
C ASP A 50 8.75 46.18 23.94
N PRO A 51 8.82 46.43 25.26
CA PRO A 51 10.04 46.29 26.06
C PRO A 51 10.51 44.83 26.14
N GLN A 52 9.58 43.87 26.10
CA GLN A 52 9.89 42.44 26.14
C GLN A 52 10.17 41.85 24.76
N LYS A 53 10.08 42.66 23.71
CA LYS A 53 10.28 42.27 22.31
C LYS A 53 9.33 41.15 21.86
N HIS A 54 8.10 41.17 22.35
CA HIS A 54 7.00 40.25 22.05
C HIS A 54 6.66 40.18 20.56
N VAL A 55 6.93 41.23 19.78
CA VAL A 55 6.72 41.21 18.33
C VAL A 55 7.52 40.09 17.65
N PHE A 56 8.67 39.70 18.20
CA PHE A 56 9.46 38.58 17.70
C PHE A 56 8.83 37.21 17.99
N GLU A 57 7.91 37.09 18.95
CA GLU A 57 7.16 35.84 19.16
C GLU A 57 6.26 35.53 17.96
N LEU A 58 5.73 36.55 17.30
CA LEU A 58 4.95 36.38 16.06
C LEU A 58 5.80 35.74 14.96
N ILE A 59 7.00 36.29 14.73
CA ILE A 59 7.94 35.78 13.71
C ILE A 59 8.36 34.36 14.06
N ARG A 60 8.72 34.12 15.34
CA ARG A 60 9.07 32.78 15.82
C ARG A 60 7.93 31.79 15.58
N TYR A 61 6.70 32.18 15.89
CA TYR A 61 5.53 31.33 15.70
C TYR A 61 5.34 30.97 14.22
N MET A 62 5.34 31.96 13.31
CA MET A 62 5.22 31.69 11.87
C MET A 62 6.39 30.87 11.32
N ALA A 63 7.60 31.08 11.80
CA ALA A 63 8.77 30.27 11.47
C ALA A 63 8.62 28.81 11.96
N THR A 64 8.03 28.61 13.13
CA THR A 64 7.73 27.28 13.69
C THR A 64 6.68 26.56 12.85
N LEU A 65 5.63 27.27 12.41
CA LEU A 65 4.61 26.74 11.50
C LEU A 65 5.19 26.36 10.13
N SER A 66 6.22 27.09 9.69
CA SER A 66 6.90 26.88 8.41
C SER A 66 7.99 25.80 8.46
N THR A 67 8.30 25.26 9.63
CA THR A 67 9.44 24.35 9.78
C THR A 67 9.16 23.01 9.12
N GLY A 68 10.03 22.60 8.19
CA GLY A 68 9.87 21.34 7.42
C GLY A 68 8.89 21.43 6.24
N THR A 69 8.41 22.64 5.92
CA THR A 69 7.61 22.95 4.72
C THR A 69 8.49 23.56 3.62
N GLU A 70 7.91 23.81 2.46
CA GLU A 70 8.56 24.52 1.36
C GLU A 70 8.51 26.06 1.52
N ASN A 71 7.94 26.57 2.62
CA ASN A 71 7.86 27.99 2.91
C ASN A 71 9.24 28.64 3.06
N ARG A 72 9.36 29.89 2.63
CA ARG A 72 10.54 30.73 2.80
C ARG A 72 10.21 31.96 3.64
N ILE A 73 11.16 32.36 4.48
CA ILE A 73 11.06 33.53 5.32
C ILE A 73 12.21 34.48 5.01
N GLY A 74 11.90 35.75 4.81
CA GLY A 74 12.86 36.84 4.79
C GLY A 74 12.44 37.92 5.80
N TYR A 75 13.35 38.85 6.08
CA TYR A 75 13.02 40.00 6.92
C TYR A 75 13.85 41.24 6.58
N VAL A 76 13.33 42.40 6.97
CA VAL A 76 13.99 43.70 7.02
C VAL A 76 13.70 44.31 8.37
N VAL A 77 14.73 44.67 9.12
CA VAL A 77 14.63 45.47 10.34
C VAL A 77 15.06 46.89 10.00
N TYR A 78 14.18 47.86 10.25
CA TYR A 78 14.39 49.24 9.86
C TYR A 78 14.26 50.20 11.04
N ASN A 79 14.93 51.33 10.95
CA ASN A 79 14.70 52.55 11.71
C ASN A 79 14.65 53.70 10.70
N ASP A 80 15.48 54.75 10.81
CA ASP A 80 15.77 55.69 9.71
C ASP A 80 16.64 55.10 8.57
N SER A 81 17.13 53.88 8.76
CA SER A 81 17.96 53.12 7.83
C SER A 81 17.59 51.63 7.88
N VAL A 82 18.21 50.81 7.02
CA VAL A 82 18.10 49.35 7.12
C VAL A 82 19.16 48.87 8.11
N ILE A 83 18.71 48.39 9.27
CA ILE A 83 19.56 47.86 10.34
C ILE A 83 20.07 46.47 9.96
N LYS A 84 19.16 45.63 9.46
CA LYS A 84 19.45 44.25 9.10
C LYS A 84 18.44 43.75 8.08
N GLU A 85 18.89 42.89 7.19
CA GLU A 85 18.02 42.21 6.24
C GLU A 85 18.49 40.78 6.00
N GLN A 86 17.56 39.94 5.54
CA GLN A 86 17.82 38.59 5.08
C GLN A 86 16.94 38.27 3.89
N GLY A 87 17.52 37.60 2.90
CA GLY A 87 16.79 37.07 1.75
C GLY A 87 15.75 36.02 2.12
N LEU A 88 14.95 35.59 1.14
CA LEU A 88 14.00 34.50 1.33
C LEU A 88 14.73 33.16 1.51
N GLU A 89 14.69 32.62 2.72
CA GLU A 89 15.33 31.36 3.08
C GLU A 89 14.32 30.34 3.63
N LYS A 90 14.48 29.06 3.29
CA LYS A 90 13.68 27.99 3.88
C LYS A 90 14.09 27.76 5.32
N ILE A 91 13.13 27.47 6.19
CA ILE A 91 13.38 27.02 7.56
C ILE A 91 13.15 25.52 7.61
N ALA A 92 14.20 24.73 7.41
CA ALA A 92 14.08 23.28 7.39
C ALA A 92 14.02 22.68 8.81
N THR A 93 14.66 23.36 9.79
CA THR A 93 14.86 22.81 11.13
C THR A 93 14.60 23.82 12.25
N GLU A 94 14.26 23.30 13.43
CA GLU A 94 14.13 24.10 14.67
C GLU A 94 15.41 24.87 15.01
N LYS A 95 16.58 24.32 14.65
CA LYS A 95 17.88 24.95 14.88
C LYS A 95 18.06 26.20 14.03
N GLU A 96 17.70 26.14 12.75
CA GLU A 96 17.76 27.30 11.84
C GLU A 96 16.81 28.40 12.31
N ASN A 97 15.59 28.03 12.73
CA ASN A 97 14.65 28.96 13.35
C ASN A 97 15.28 29.64 14.58
N ALA A 98 15.87 28.86 15.50
CA ALA A 98 16.52 29.41 16.69
C ALA A 98 17.68 30.36 16.35
N GLN A 99 18.46 30.07 15.31
CA GLN A 99 19.56 30.92 14.84
C GLN A 99 19.06 32.23 14.23
N MET A 100 18.04 32.16 13.37
CA MET A 100 17.37 33.35 12.80
C MET A 100 16.84 34.25 13.93
N MET A 101 16.14 33.65 14.91
CA MET A 101 15.55 34.39 16.02
C MET A 101 16.60 35.01 16.94
N ALA A 102 17.72 34.33 17.22
CA ALA A 102 18.80 34.89 18.03
C ALA A 102 19.40 36.14 17.39
N GLY A 103 19.53 36.15 16.05
CA GLY A 103 20.05 37.29 15.31
C GLY A 103 19.08 38.47 15.21
N LEU A 104 17.77 38.27 15.39
CA LEU A 104 16.75 39.33 15.41
C LEU A 104 16.63 39.96 16.79
N THR A 105 16.62 39.15 17.85
CA THR A 105 16.41 39.64 19.22
C THR A 105 17.62 40.35 19.82
N SER A 106 18.82 40.13 19.27
CA SER A 106 20.06 40.78 19.72
C SER A 106 20.22 42.23 19.25
N LEU A 107 19.36 42.71 18.35
CA LEU A 107 19.47 44.06 17.80
C LEU A 107 19.14 45.12 18.87
N THR A 108 19.96 46.18 18.88
CA THR A 108 19.74 47.39 19.68
C THR A 108 18.84 48.33 18.91
N ARG A 109 17.84 48.89 19.58
CA ARG A 109 16.92 49.85 18.98
C ARG A 109 17.59 51.22 18.89
N ILE A 110 17.45 51.88 17.74
CA ILE A 110 18.07 53.17 17.47
C ILE A 110 16.95 54.15 17.08
N LYS A 111 17.13 55.44 17.37
CA LYS A 111 16.17 56.49 17.02
C LYS A 111 15.92 56.52 15.50
N GLY A 112 14.75 57.00 15.11
CA GLY A 112 14.34 57.21 13.72
C GLY A 112 13.44 56.09 13.21
N THR A 113 12.57 56.44 12.28
CA THR A 113 11.58 55.51 11.69
C THR A 113 11.40 55.86 10.23
N ASP A 114 11.48 54.88 9.34
CA ASP A 114 11.24 55.02 7.91
C ASP A 114 10.70 53.72 7.31
N VAL A 115 9.40 53.50 7.52
CA VAL A 115 8.71 52.31 7.05
C VAL A 115 8.70 52.21 5.51
N GLY A 116 8.73 53.35 4.80
CA GLY A 116 8.81 53.37 3.33
C GLY A 116 10.12 52.74 2.82
N LEU A 117 11.24 53.06 3.47
CA LEU A 117 12.53 52.42 3.19
C LEU A 117 12.49 50.91 3.51
N GLY A 118 11.91 50.54 4.65
CA GLY A 118 11.74 49.14 5.05
C GLY A 118 10.92 48.34 4.02
N MET A 119 9.78 48.87 3.59
CA MET A 119 8.91 48.25 2.58
C MET A 119 9.60 48.14 1.21
N LYS A 120 10.35 49.16 0.78
CA LYS A 120 11.13 49.10 -0.47
C LYS A 120 12.18 48.02 -0.46
N THR A 121 12.88 47.93 0.66
CA THR A 121 13.91 46.91 0.86
C THR A 121 13.29 45.51 0.82
N ALA A 122 12.15 45.32 1.48
CA ALA A 122 11.42 44.07 1.43
C ALA A 122 10.93 43.72 0.02
N LYS A 123 10.42 44.70 -0.74
CA LYS A 123 10.03 44.50 -2.15
C LYS A 123 11.24 44.08 -3.01
N ARG A 124 12.40 44.69 -2.80
CA ARG A 124 13.65 44.28 -3.47
C ARG A 124 14.02 42.83 -3.15
N ILE A 125 13.98 42.45 -1.86
CA ILE A 125 14.25 41.06 -1.42
C ILE A 125 13.29 40.06 -2.07
N LEU A 126 12.00 40.39 -2.14
CA LEU A 126 11.03 39.56 -2.84
C LEU A 126 11.39 39.38 -4.32
N GLN A 127 11.72 40.48 -5.01
CA GLN A 127 12.10 40.46 -6.43
C GLN A 127 13.37 39.64 -6.69
N GLU A 128 14.41 39.81 -5.87
CA GLU A 128 15.65 39.04 -5.91
C GLU A 128 15.42 37.56 -5.61
N GLY A 129 14.48 37.25 -4.71
CA GLY A 129 14.07 35.89 -4.35
C GLY A 129 13.09 35.25 -5.35
N HIS A 130 12.78 35.92 -6.46
CA HIS A 130 11.85 35.47 -7.50
C HIS A 130 10.50 35.02 -6.94
N TYR A 131 9.90 35.87 -6.11
CA TYR A 131 8.61 35.60 -5.49
C TYR A 131 7.50 35.30 -6.50
N GLN A 132 6.46 34.60 -6.05
CA GLN A 132 5.24 34.38 -6.82
C GLN A 132 4.07 35.08 -6.14
N ALA A 133 3.43 36.02 -6.82
CA ALA A 133 2.33 36.85 -6.30
C ALA A 133 1.32 36.11 -5.41
N ASN A 134 0.77 34.99 -5.91
CA ASN A 134 -0.24 34.20 -5.20
C ASN A 134 0.28 33.40 -4.00
N HIS A 135 1.60 33.39 -3.78
CA HIS A 135 2.30 32.61 -2.76
C HIS A 135 3.12 33.51 -1.84
N THR A 136 2.91 34.81 -1.86
CA THR A 136 3.71 35.77 -1.10
C THR A 136 2.84 36.61 -0.19
N ALA A 137 3.37 36.95 0.99
CA ALA A 137 2.79 37.93 1.90
C ALA A 137 3.87 38.82 2.50
N MET A 138 3.61 40.12 2.57
CA MET A 138 4.42 41.09 3.31
C MET A 138 3.74 41.39 4.64
N ILE A 139 4.48 41.32 5.74
CA ILE A 139 3.95 41.52 7.09
C ILE A 139 4.73 42.64 7.77
N ILE A 140 4.07 43.75 8.01
CA ILE A 140 4.63 44.95 8.64
C ILE A 140 4.32 44.90 10.13
N LEU A 141 5.37 45.01 10.96
CA LEU A 141 5.30 44.95 12.42
C LEU A 141 5.84 46.26 12.99
N SER A 142 4.98 47.07 13.61
CA SER A 142 5.35 48.39 14.15
C SER A 142 4.44 48.75 15.33
N ASP A 143 4.82 49.75 16.13
CA ASP A 143 3.92 50.38 17.10
C ASP A 143 2.94 51.36 16.46
N GLY A 144 3.06 51.59 15.14
CA GLY A 144 2.14 52.36 14.31
C GLY A 144 2.64 53.76 13.96
N ASP A 145 3.78 54.20 14.49
CA ASP A 145 4.40 55.45 14.06
C ASP A 145 5.05 55.28 12.68
N ILE A 146 4.83 56.26 11.80
CA ILE A 146 5.39 56.26 10.44
C ILE A 146 6.15 57.56 10.15
N ASP A 147 6.29 58.44 11.14
CA ASP A 147 6.89 59.73 10.97
C ASP A 147 8.42 59.60 10.91
N VAL A 148 9.00 60.15 9.86
CA VAL A 148 10.45 60.26 9.71
C VAL A 148 10.95 61.37 10.62
N ASP A 149 12.10 61.16 11.27
CA ASP A 149 12.74 62.20 12.06
C ASP A 149 12.98 63.44 11.18
N THR A 150 12.40 64.58 11.57
CA THR A 150 12.56 65.85 10.84
C THR A 150 14.01 66.31 10.73
N ALA A 151 14.91 65.78 11.57
CA ALA A 151 16.35 66.02 11.49
C ALA A 151 17.09 65.10 10.50
N ASN A 152 16.42 64.13 9.85
CA ASN A 152 17.05 63.23 8.89
C ASN A 152 17.43 63.98 7.60
N PRO A 153 18.72 64.11 7.25
CA PRO A 153 19.14 64.87 6.08
C PRO A 153 18.91 64.13 4.75
N ASN A 154 18.66 62.82 4.78
CA ASN A 154 18.60 61.97 3.59
C ASN A 154 17.17 61.63 3.14
N ARG A 155 16.19 61.83 4.02
CA ARG A 155 14.83 61.33 3.84
C ARG A 155 13.83 62.34 4.41
N THR A 156 12.82 62.69 3.62
CA THR A 156 11.68 63.51 4.05
C THR A 156 10.43 62.65 4.23
N GLN A 157 9.43 63.15 4.97
CA GLN A 157 8.14 62.47 5.07
C GLN A 157 7.47 62.25 3.71
N THR A 158 7.67 63.17 2.76
CA THR A 158 7.16 63.05 1.40
C THR A 158 7.77 61.84 0.69
N ASP A 159 9.09 61.65 0.78
CA ASP A 159 9.79 60.52 0.17
C ASP A 159 9.27 59.19 0.73
N THR A 160 9.10 59.10 2.05
CA THR A 160 8.55 57.91 2.71
C THR A 160 7.11 57.64 2.30
N ASN A 161 6.27 58.68 2.21
CA ASN A 161 4.88 58.53 1.77
C ASN A 161 4.78 58.10 0.29
N GLU A 162 5.65 58.62 -0.58
CA GLU A 162 5.73 58.21 -1.98
C GLU A 162 6.15 56.74 -2.09
N ASP A 163 7.18 56.32 -1.35
CA ASP A 163 7.65 54.94 -1.29
C ASP A 163 6.53 53.98 -0.84
N ILE A 164 5.81 54.33 0.25
CA ILE A 164 4.67 53.55 0.76
C ILE A 164 3.56 53.47 -0.30
N ASN A 165 3.16 54.61 -0.88
CA ASN A 165 2.08 54.66 -1.85
C ASN A 165 2.43 53.84 -3.10
N GLN A 166 3.65 53.93 -3.59
CA GLN A 166 4.10 53.14 -4.73
C GLN A 166 3.99 51.65 -4.43
N ILE A 167 4.37 51.20 -3.23
CA ILE A 167 4.30 49.78 -2.88
C ILE A 167 2.86 49.32 -2.71
N VAL A 168 2.07 50.02 -1.91
CA VAL A 168 0.68 49.66 -1.62
C VAL A 168 -0.18 49.64 -2.88
N THR A 169 0.11 50.48 -3.87
CA THR A 169 -0.63 50.52 -5.14
C THR A 169 -0.16 49.50 -6.19
N THR A 170 1.08 49.02 -6.09
CA THR A 170 1.67 48.10 -7.10
C THR A 170 1.87 46.68 -6.60
N ALA A 171 1.66 46.41 -5.31
CA ALA A 171 1.77 45.07 -4.75
C ALA A 171 0.70 44.16 -5.36
N ASP A 172 1.13 43.03 -5.92
CA ASP A 172 0.31 41.93 -6.41
C ASP A 172 0.20 40.80 -5.37
N TYR A 173 0.57 41.09 -4.13
CA TYR A 173 0.54 40.20 -2.97
C TYR A 173 -0.07 40.92 -1.76
N PRO A 174 -0.66 40.18 -0.81
CA PRO A 174 -1.19 40.75 0.42
C PRO A 174 -0.14 41.41 1.30
N ILE A 175 -0.45 42.63 1.75
CA ILE A 175 0.26 43.32 2.83
C ILE A 175 -0.57 43.22 4.10
N TYR A 176 0.00 42.66 5.15
CA TYR A 176 -0.58 42.66 6.49
C TYR A 176 0.14 43.68 7.35
N THR A 177 -0.61 44.43 8.16
CA THR A 177 -0.03 45.34 9.14
C THR A 177 -0.42 44.88 10.54
N ILE A 178 0.52 44.89 11.46
CA ILE A 178 0.29 44.53 12.85
C ILE A 178 0.84 45.65 13.69
N GLN A 179 -0.09 46.39 14.26
CA GLN A 179 0.24 47.40 15.24
C GLN A 179 0.35 46.78 16.63
N TYR A 180 1.49 46.91 17.29
CA TYR A 180 1.71 46.34 18.62
C TYR A 180 2.16 47.38 19.66
N SER A 181 1.48 47.41 20.81
CA SER A 181 1.90 48.15 22.00
C SER A 181 1.35 47.51 23.27
N GLU A 182 2.19 47.28 24.27
CA GLU A 182 1.78 46.76 25.58
C GLU A 182 0.88 47.75 26.36
N GLU A 183 1.05 49.06 26.14
CA GLU A 183 0.30 50.09 26.87
C GLU A 183 -1.03 50.43 26.19
N LYS A 184 -0.97 50.89 24.93
CA LYS A 184 -2.15 51.33 24.19
C LYS A 184 -1.86 51.42 22.69
N VAL A 185 -2.73 50.81 21.90
CA VAL A 185 -2.74 50.97 20.44
C VAL A 185 -2.93 52.45 20.09
N HIS A 186 -1.95 53.03 19.40
CA HIS A 186 -2.04 54.39 18.88
C HIS A 186 -2.87 54.35 17.59
N ASN A 187 -4.06 54.94 17.53
CA ASN A 187 -4.86 54.84 16.29
C ASN A 187 -4.25 55.70 15.17
N GLN A 188 -3.24 55.17 14.48
CA GLN A 188 -2.54 55.83 13.40
C GLN A 188 -3.24 55.49 12.10
N ALA A 189 -3.94 56.49 11.55
CA ALA A 189 -4.78 56.36 10.37
C ALA A 189 -4.08 55.79 9.12
N PRO A 190 -2.78 56.03 8.83
CA PRO A 190 -2.17 55.59 7.59
C PRO A 190 -2.00 54.06 7.49
N MET A 191 -1.37 53.43 8.50
CA MET A 191 -1.05 52.00 8.49
C MET A 191 -2.32 51.14 8.47
N ASN A 192 -3.40 51.63 9.07
CA ASN A 192 -4.72 51.00 9.08
C ASN A 192 -5.44 50.96 7.73
N THR A 193 -4.82 51.47 6.66
CA THR A 193 -5.39 51.44 5.30
C THR A 193 -4.67 50.51 4.33
N TRP A 194 -3.41 50.12 4.60
CA TRP A 194 -2.58 49.44 3.61
C TRP A 194 -3.04 48.01 3.33
N GLY A 195 -3.39 47.25 4.37
CA GLY A 195 -3.81 45.86 4.15
C GLY A 195 -5.09 45.75 3.34
N ALA A 196 -6.08 46.61 3.62
CA ALA A 196 -7.33 46.65 2.87
C ALA A 196 -7.15 47.01 1.38
N LYS A 197 -6.05 47.68 1.01
CA LYS A 197 -5.73 48.04 -0.39
C LYS A 197 -5.03 46.93 -1.17
N THR A 198 -4.58 45.87 -0.51
CA THR A 198 -3.72 44.82 -1.08
C THR A 198 -4.28 43.41 -0.88
N ASP A 199 -5.58 43.25 -0.62
CA ASP A 199 -6.20 41.97 -0.21
C ASP A 199 -5.65 41.37 1.10
N GLY A 200 -4.85 42.14 1.83
CA GLY A 200 -4.40 41.83 3.18
C GLY A 200 -5.36 42.36 4.25
N LYS A 201 -4.83 42.51 5.46
CA LYS A 201 -5.61 42.97 6.63
C LYS A 201 -4.73 43.72 7.62
N ASN A 202 -5.33 44.68 8.32
CA ASN A 202 -4.70 45.41 9.41
C ASN A 202 -5.13 44.82 10.75
N TYR A 203 -4.18 44.64 11.65
CA TYR A 203 -4.36 44.08 12.99
C TYR A 203 -3.83 45.06 14.03
N SER A 204 -4.38 44.96 15.23
CA SER A 204 -3.89 45.69 16.40
C SER A 204 -3.86 44.74 17.58
N ALA A 205 -2.71 44.67 18.24
CA ALA A 205 -2.45 43.74 19.32
C ALA A 205 -1.87 44.48 20.53
N THR A 206 -2.33 44.10 21.72
CA THR A 206 -1.80 44.58 23.01
C THR A 206 -1.25 43.44 23.88
N SER A 207 -1.23 42.22 23.34
CA SER A 207 -0.81 41.03 24.06
C SER A 207 -0.17 40.02 23.12
N VAL A 208 0.69 39.16 23.66
CA VAL A 208 1.28 38.03 22.93
C VAL A 208 0.19 37.11 22.39
N GLN A 209 -0.89 36.88 23.15
CA GLN A 209 -2.00 36.04 22.71
C GLN A 209 -2.65 36.60 21.43
N GLN A 210 -2.87 37.92 21.35
CA GLN A 210 -3.41 38.55 20.15
C GLN A 210 -2.42 38.45 18.97
N LEU A 211 -1.12 38.67 19.20
CA LEU A 211 -0.09 38.47 18.17
C LEU A 211 -0.13 37.05 17.59
N ILE A 212 -0.25 36.03 18.44
CA ILE A 212 -0.34 34.63 18.00
C ILE A 212 -1.64 34.37 17.22
N GLN A 213 -2.76 34.96 17.63
CA GLN A 213 -4.03 34.86 16.90
C GLN A 213 -3.94 35.52 15.52
N ASP A 214 -3.35 36.71 15.45
CA ASP A 214 -3.17 37.48 14.22
C ASP A 214 -2.24 36.74 13.24
N ALA A 215 -1.13 36.21 13.74
CA ALA A 215 -0.20 35.38 12.99
C ALA A 215 -0.87 34.12 12.40
N THR A 216 -1.80 33.52 13.15
CA THR A 216 -2.53 32.33 12.72
C THR A 216 -3.56 32.67 11.65
N ASP A 217 -4.25 33.80 11.80
CA ASP A 217 -5.17 34.31 10.78
C ASP A 217 -4.41 34.60 9.48
N ILE A 218 -3.24 35.24 9.55
CA ILE A 218 -2.37 35.50 8.38
C ILE A 218 -1.90 34.18 7.76
N TYR A 219 -1.30 33.29 8.54
CA TYR A 219 -0.76 32.01 8.04
C TYR A 219 -1.86 31.20 7.37
N SER A 220 -3.02 31.02 8.02
CA SER A 220 -4.14 30.24 7.47
C SER A 220 -4.72 30.82 6.18
N ARG A 221 -4.80 32.15 6.05
CA ARG A 221 -5.21 32.81 4.80
C ARG A 221 -4.22 32.52 3.68
N GLN A 222 -2.93 32.68 3.97
CA GLN A 222 -1.87 32.54 2.98
C GLN A 222 -1.71 31.09 2.50
N THR A 223 -1.75 30.12 3.43
CA THR A 223 -1.67 28.69 3.12
C THR A 223 -3.00 28.07 2.72
N LYS A 224 -4.09 28.85 2.73
CA LYS A 224 -5.47 28.41 2.46
C LYS A 224 -5.93 27.27 3.39
N MET A 225 -5.37 27.21 4.60
CA MET A 225 -5.80 26.27 5.63
C MET A 225 -7.08 26.77 6.31
N ALA A 226 -7.96 25.85 6.66
CA ALA A 226 -9.18 26.17 7.39
C ALA A 226 -8.85 26.49 8.85
N LEU A 227 -9.03 27.74 9.25
CA LEU A 227 -8.91 28.17 10.64
C LEU A 227 -10.20 27.85 11.41
N GLN A 228 -10.11 26.96 12.39
CA GLN A 228 -11.17 26.68 13.34
C GLN A 228 -10.92 27.49 14.61
N LYS A 229 -11.74 28.53 14.80
CA LYS A 229 -11.80 29.34 16.03
C LYS A 229 -12.71 28.72 17.09
N ASP A 230 -13.32 27.57 16.79
CA ASP A 230 -14.34 26.96 17.63
C ASP A 230 -13.78 26.50 18.98
N SER A 231 -14.48 26.94 20.03
CA SER A 231 -14.31 26.59 21.44
C SER A 231 -14.52 25.10 21.72
N ILE A 232 -13.61 24.22 21.30
CA ILE A 232 -13.32 22.94 21.98
C ILE A 232 -12.93 23.24 23.45
N ALA A 233 -13.90 23.53 24.31
CA ALA A 233 -13.62 23.86 25.70
C ALA A 233 -12.73 22.76 26.32
N ALA A 234 -11.57 23.15 26.85
CA ALA A 234 -10.70 22.22 27.53
C ALA A 234 -11.43 21.70 28.76
N GLU A 235 -11.76 20.41 28.78
CA GLU A 235 -12.46 19.81 29.90
C GLU A 235 -11.48 19.65 31.05
N LYS A 236 -11.78 20.30 32.18
CA LYS A 236 -11.01 20.10 33.41
C LYS A 236 -11.20 18.67 33.91
N LYS A 237 -10.08 17.94 34.06
CA LYS A 237 -9.99 16.64 34.72
C LYS A 237 -9.43 16.82 36.14
N THR A 238 -8.90 15.76 36.74
CA THR A 238 -8.27 15.82 38.06
C THR A 238 -6.85 16.39 38.00
N ASN A 239 -6.30 16.84 39.13
CA ASN A 239 -4.89 17.23 39.28
C ASN A 239 -4.39 18.26 38.26
N ASN A 240 -5.10 19.39 38.11
CA ASN A 240 -4.75 20.50 37.21
C ASN A 240 -4.59 20.08 35.73
N THR A 241 -5.18 18.96 35.34
CA THR A 241 -5.13 18.42 33.99
C THR A 241 -6.36 18.87 33.22
N PHE A 242 -6.15 19.28 31.97
CA PHE A 242 -7.19 19.65 31.02
C PHE A 242 -7.09 18.73 29.80
N GLU A 243 -8.23 18.31 29.24
CA GLU A 243 -8.31 17.47 28.05
C GLU A 243 -8.98 18.23 26.90
N LEU A 244 -8.35 18.21 25.73
CA LEU A 244 -8.87 18.71 24.47
C LEU A 244 -9.18 17.54 23.55
N THR A 245 -10.37 17.57 22.94
CA THR A 245 -10.74 16.62 21.89
C THR A 245 -10.74 17.34 20.55
N VAL A 246 -9.70 17.12 19.75
CA VAL A 246 -9.54 17.70 18.42
C VAL A 246 -10.27 16.83 17.40
N PRO A 247 -11.35 17.31 16.76
CA PRO A 247 -12.10 16.52 15.79
C PRO A 247 -11.42 16.56 14.42
N VAL A 248 -11.49 15.45 13.67
CA VAL A 248 -11.01 15.38 12.29
C VAL A 248 -12.23 15.50 11.37
N LYS A 249 -12.51 16.72 10.92
CA LYS A 249 -13.66 17.04 10.06
C LYS A 249 -13.17 17.57 8.72
N ALA A 250 -13.44 16.84 7.64
CA ALA A 250 -13.21 17.29 6.28
C ALA A 250 -14.55 17.58 5.57
N PRO A 251 -14.58 18.52 4.62
CA PRO A 251 -15.67 18.64 3.65
C PRO A 251 -15.90 17.35 2.84
N LYS A 252 -17.05 17.26 2.17
CA LYS A 252 -17.36 16.10 1.32
C LYS A 252 -16.36 15.99 0.17
N ASN A 253 -15.81 14.80 -0.05
CA ASN A 253 -14.77 14.48 -1.06
C ASN A 253 -13.37 15.04 -0.76
N GLU A 254 -13.13 15.48 0.47
CA GLU A 254 -11.82 15.89 0.95
C GLU A 254 -11.39 15.02 2.13
N VAL A 255 -10.09 14.98 2.37
CA VAL A 255 -9.49 14.36 3.55
C VAL A 255 -8.65 15.40 4.27
N VAL A 256 -8.64 15.35 5.60
CA VAL A 256 -7.71 16.17 6.38
C VAL A 256 -6.31 15.60 6.18
N THR A 257 -5.39 16.44 5.73
CA THR A 257 -3.99 16.08 5.48
C THR A 257 -3.08 16.54 6.61
N GLU A 258 -3.43 17.61 7.29
CA GLU A 258 -2.68 18.15 8.41
C GLU A 258 -3.61 18.86 9.40
N ILE A 259 -3.34 18.71 10.69
CA ILE A 259 -3.95 19.51 11.75
C ILE A 259 -2.82 20.12 12.57
N ILE A 260 -2.82 21.44 12.70
CA ILE A 260 -1.90 22.15 13.60
C ILE A 260 -2.73 22.73 14.75
N LEU A 261 -2.51 22.19 15.95
CA LEU A 261 -3.07 22.69 17.21
C LEU A 261 -2.01 23.57 17.89
N THR A 262 -2.36 24.80 18.18
CA THR A 262 -1.51 25.70 18.98
C THR A 262 -2.14 25.92 20.34
N LEU A 263 -1.47 25.46 21.40
CA LEU A 263 -1.75 25.87 22.77
C LEU A 263 -0.97 27.16 23.08
N GLN A 264 -1.66 28.19 23.53
CA GLN A 264 -1.06 29.47 23.88
C GLN A 264 -0.56 29.46 25.34
N ASP A 265 0.37 30.34 25.68
CA ASP A 265 0.92 30.49 27.03
C ASP A 265 1.61 29.21 27.54
N ASN A 266 2.54 28.67 26.75
CA ASN A 266 3.30 27.46 27.11
C ASN A 266 4.11 27.64 28.39
N ALA A 267 4.48 28.87 28.74
CA ALA A 267 5.10 29.18 30.03
C ALA A 267 4.27 28.68 31.23
N ARG A 268 2.93 28.56 31.13
CA ARG A 268 2.07 27.98 32.19
C ARG A 268 1.88 26.47 32.08
N ILE A 269 2.25 25.84 30.97
CA ILE A 269 2.06 24.41 30.74
C ILE A 269 3.25 23.63 31.32
N THR A 270 2.96 22.69 32.23
CA THR A 270 4.00 21.86 32.86
C THR A 270 4.20 20.52 32.17
N ASN A 271 3.13 19.96 31.60
CA ASN A 271 3.16 18.68 30.94
C ASN A 271 2.14 18.64 29.79
N ILE A 272 2.46 17.91 28.73
CA ILE A 272 1.56 17.62 27.61
C ILE A 272 1.64 16.12 27.32
N VAL A 273 0.50 15.46 27.32
CA VAL A 273 0.35 14.05 26.99
C VAL A 273 -0.26 13.96 25.60
N LEU A 274 0.54 13.45 24.66
CA LEU A 274 0.14 13.18 23.29
C LEU A 274 -0.48 11.76 23.17
N PRO A 275 -1.37 11.54 22.19
CA PRO A 275 -1.88 10.22 21.82
C PRO A 275 -0.76 9.19 21.58
N SER A 276 -1.06 7.90 21.80
CA SER A 276 -0.10 6.80 21.67
C SER A 276 0.44 6.59 20.25
N ASP A 277 -0.32 7.01 19.24
CA ASP A 277 0.03 6.91 17.81
C ASP A 277 0.97 8.06 17.42
N LYS A 278 2.22 8.01 17.92
CA LYS A 278 3.18 9.12 17.83
C LYS A 278 3.84 9.33 16.47
N GLU A 279 3.82 8.34 15.57
CA GLU A 279 4.59 8.42 14.31
C GLU A 279 4.16 9.59 13.42
N ASP A 280 2.90 10.00 13.51
CA ASP A 280 2.33 11.08 12.71
C ASP A 280 2.19 12.41 13.48
N ILE A 281 2.62 12.46 14.74
CA ILE A 281 2.43 13.62 15.63
C ILE A 281 3.77 14.21 16.03
N THR A 282 3.99 15.48 15.69
CA THR A 282 5.14 16.26 16.15
C THR A 282 4.70 17.36 17.11
N MET A 283 5.63 17.83 17.94
CA MET A 283 5.36 18.91 18.88
C MET A 283 6.58 19.80 19.03
N GLN A 284 6.38 21.11 18.89
CA GLN A 284 7.39 22.14 19.07
C GLN A 284 6.94 23.13 20.14
N LYS A 285 7.88 23.70 20.90
CA LYS A 285 7.58 24.59 22.03
C LYS A 285 8.42 25.86 21.99
N SER A 286 7.79 26.98 22.35
CA SER A 286 8.42 28.25 22.70
C SER A 286 7.90 28.71 24.07
N ASN A 287 8.33 29.87 24.56
CA ASN A 287 7.74 30.43 25.78
C ASN A 287 6.25 30.79 25.59
N ALA A 288 5.89 31.27 24.40
CA ALA A 288 4.54 31.72 24.08
C ALA A 288 3.59 30.60 23.65
N THR A 289 4.08 29.53 23.03
CA THR A 289 3.22 28.52 22.38
C THR A 289 3.76 27.11 22.49
N ALA A 290 2.86 26.12 22.55
CA ALA A 290 3.15 24.73 22.24
C ALA A 290 2.34 24.34 21.00
N ILE A 291 3.04 24.02 19.91
CA ILE A 291 2.46 23.64 18.62
C ILE A 291 2.51 22.14 18.50
N ILE A 292 1.38 21.52 18.21
CA ILE A 292 1.22 20.08 17.98
C ILE A 292 0.73 19.91 16.56
N THR A 293 1.52 19.26 15.72
CA THR A 293 1.17 18.99 14.32
C THR A 293 0.83 17.51 14.18
N ILE A 294 -0.32 17.22 13.58
CA ILE A 294 -0.82 15.88 13.30
C ILE A 294 -0.86 15.74 11.78
N ASN A 295 0.09 15.01 11.23
CA ASN A 295 0.17 14.72 9.81
C ASN A 295 -0.75 13.55 9.45
N SER A 296 -1.40 13.60 8.29
CA SER A 296 -2.25 12.53 7.75
C SER A 296 -3.13 11.83 8.82
N PRO A 297 -4.00 12.56 9.54
CA PRO A 297 -4.74 12.02 10.68
C PRO A 297 -5.58 10.79 10.31
N LYS A 298 -5.34 9.68 11.03
CA LYS A 298 -6.00 8.38 10.84
C LYS A 298 -7.23 8.21 11.73
N ALA A 299 -7.27 8.88 12.87
CA ALA A 299 -8.38 8.81 13.82
C ALA A 299 -9.43 9.88 13.54
N SER A 300 -10.70 9.61 13.86
CA SER A 300 -11.78 10.60 13.77
C SER A 300 -11.66 11.77 14.76
N ARG A 301 -10.88 11.57 15.84
CA ARG A 301 -10.66 12.53 16.92
C ARG A 301 -9.34 12.22 17.62
N TYR A 302 -8.65 13.25 18.08
CA TYR A 302 -7.43 13.13 18.88
C TYR A 302 -7.65 13.73 20.26
N LYS A 303 -7.20 13.02 21.30
CA LYS A 303 -7.28 13.49 22.69
C LYS A 303 -5.92 13.98 23.13
N ILE A 304 -5.83 15.25 23.49
CA ILE A 304 -4.60 15.88 23.94
C ILE A 304 -4.84 16.39 25.35
N ALA A 305 -4.04 15.92 26.30
CA ALA A 305 -4.14 16.37 27.69
C ALA A 305 -2.94 17.24 28.05
N TYR A 306 -3.15 18.28 28.85
CA TYR A 306 -2.08 19.15 29.34
C TYR A 306 -2.33 19.57 30.79
N GLN A 307 -1.25 19.92 31.49
CA GLN A 307 -1.29 20.37 32.87
C GLN A 307 -0.78 21.80 33.00
N THR A 308 -1.40 22.58 33.89
CA THR A 308 -1.04 24.00 34.12
C THR A 308 -0.67 24.28 35.57
N LYS A 309 0.28 25.20 35.79
CA LYS A 309 0.73 25.59 37.15
C LYS A 309 -0.37 26.19 38.01
N ASP A 310 -1.27 26.95 37.39
CA ASP A 310 -2.28 27.79 38.05
C ASP A 310 -3.70 27.21 37.99
N ASN A 311 -3.85 25.95 37.54
CA ASN A 311 -5.12 25.24 37.45
C ASN A 311 -6.21 25.96 36.63
N LYS A 312 -5.78 26.75 35.64
CA LYS A 312 -6.64 27.46 34.68
C LYS A 312 -6.31 26.98 33.27
N PRO A 313 -7.30 26.81 32.38
CA PRO A 313 -7.02 26.40 31.01
C PRO A 313 -6.20 27.47 30.28
N VAL A 314 -5.52 27.06 29.21
CA VAL A 314 -4.90 27.97 28.25
C VAL A 314 -5.81 28.11 27.03
N GLN A 315 -5.65 29.21 26.30
CA GLN A 315 -6.29 29.34 24.99
C GLN A 315 -5.62 28.42 23.98
N TYR A 316 -6.36 27.98 22.98
CA TYR A 316 -5.83 27.23 21.87
C TYR A 316 -6.58 27.56 20.58
N GLN A 317 -6.00 27.19 19.46
CA GLN A 317 -6.57 27.35 18.12
C GLN A 317 -6.10 26.22 17.23
N THR A 318 -6.91 25.88 16.23
CA THR A 318 -6.60 24.80 15.29
C THR A 318 -6.69 25.32 13.86
N ILE A 319 -5.66 25.06 13.06
CA ILE A 319 -5.71 25.20 11.60
C ILE A 319 -5.65 23.81 10.98
N THR A 320 -6.41 23.61 9.91
CA THR A 320 -6.56 22.30 9.27
C THR A 320 -6.34 22.43 7.77
N GLN A 321 -5.46 21.63 7.22
CA GLN A 321 -5.31 21.49 5.78
C GLN A 321 -6.13 20.31 5.30
N THR A 322 -6.84 20.52 4.19
CA THR A 322 -7.55 19.45 3.49
C THR A 322 -7.00 19.27 2.08
N GLY A 323 -7.05 18.04 1.61
CA GLY A 323 -6.64 17.66 0.27
C GLY A 323 -7.74 16.86 -0.44
N PRO A 324 -7.69 16.78 -1.77
CA PRO A 324 -8.65 15.98 -2.53
C PRO A 324 -8.58 14.52 -2.10
N GLN A 325 -9.74 13.92 -1.82
CA GLN A 325 -9.84 12.50 -1.56
C GLN A 325 -9.63 11.73 -2.88
N LYS A 326 -8.38 11.43 -3.23
CA LYS A 326 -8.08 10.61 -4.42
C LYS A 326 -8.51 9.17 -4.14
N GLU A 327 -9.58 8.71 -4.78
CA GLU A 327 -9.85 7.27 -4.86
C GLU A 327 -8.69 6.62 -5.60
N SER A 328 -7.88 5.81 -4.91
CA SER A 328 -6.93 4.94 -5.59
C SER A 328 -7.71 3.89 -6.38
N SER A 329 -8.11 4.26 -7.59
CA SER A 329 -8.41 3.26 -8.60
C SER A 329 -7.07 2.63 -8.96
N VAL A 330 -6.64 1.62 -8.20
CA VAL A 330 -5.80 0.56 -8.76
C VAL A 330 -6.46 0.24 -10.09
N SER A 331 -5.76 0.50 -11.20
CA SER A 331 -6.40 0.49 -12.52
C SER A 331 -7.18 -0.81 -12.64
N LYS A 332 -8.49 -0.71 -12.88
CA LYS A 332 -9.38 -1.89 -12.89
C LYS A 332 -8.81 -3.00 -13.80
N TRP A 333 -8.01 -2.60 -14.80
CA TRP A 333 -7.20 -3.44 -15.67
C TRP A 333 -6.20 -4.36 -14.97
N LEU A 334 -5.50 -3.95 -13.92
CA LEU A 334 -4.53 -4.81 -13.21
C LEU A 334 -5.21 -6.00 -12.52
N ILE A 335 -6.39 -5.77 -11.93
CA ILE A 335 -7.20 -6.84 -11.32
C ILE A 335 -7.74 -7.78 -12.40
N VAL A 336 -8.17 -7.23 -13.54
CA VAL A 336 -8.62 -8.02 -14.70
C VAL A 336 -7.48 -8.87 -15.27
N ILE A 337 -6.26 -8.32 -15.42
CA ILE A 337 -5.08 -9.03 -15.92
C ILE A 337 -4.70 -10.17 -14.96
N ALA A 338 -4.67 -9.91 -13.64
CA ALA A 338 -4.41 -10.95 -12.65
C ALA A 338 -5.45 -12.07 -12.70
N GLY A 339 -6.73 -11.74 -12.86
CA GLY A 339 -7.81 -12.71 -13.05
C GLY A 339 -7.63 -13.57 -14.30
N ILE A 340 -7.24 -12.97 -15.43
CA ILE A 340 -6.97 -13.68 -16.68
C ILE A 340 -5.78 -14.63 -16.53
N LEU A 341 -4.69 -14.20 -15.89
CA LEU A 341 -3.50 -15.02 -15.68
C LEU A 341 -3.80 -16.25 -14.80
N ILE A 342 -4.60 -16.07 -13.74
CA ILE A 342 -5.05 -17.17 -12.88
C ILE A 342 -5.93 -18.15 -13.67
N LEU A 343 -6.87 -17.66 -14.48
CA LEU A 343 -7.74 -18.49 -15.30
C LEU A 343 -6.94 -19.29 -16.35
N ALA A 344 -5.98 -18.65 -17.02
CA ALA A 344 -5.10 -19.29 -18.00
C ALA A 344 -4.25 -20.40 -17.35
N PHE A 345 -3.69 -20.14 -16.17
CA PHE A 345 -2.96 -21.15 -15.40
C PHE A 345 -3.87 -22.34 -15.05
N LEU A 346 -5.11 -22.08 -14.66
CA LEU A 346 -6.08 -23.11 -14.31
C LEU A 346 -6.46 -23.98 -15.51
N ILE A 347 -6.75 -23.36 -16.67
CA ILE A 347 -6.98 -24.07 -17.94
C ILE A 347 -5.78 -24.94 -18.31
N TYR A 348 -4.55 -24.41 -18.17
CA TYR A 348 -3.33 -25.15 -18.43
C TYR A 348 -3.17 -26.38 -17.52
N THR A 349 -3.46 -26.25 -16.22
CA THR A 349 -3.40 -27.39 -15.28
C THR A 349 -4.44 -28.47 -15.61
N ILE A 350 -5.66 -28.09 -16.00
CA ILE A 350 -6.73 -29.02 -16.41
C ILE A 350 -6.33 -29.73 -17.71
N TRP A 351 -5.85 -28.99 -18.71
CA TRP A 351 -5.39 -29.56 -19.98
C TRP A 351 -4.24 -30.55 -19.77
N ARG A 352 -3.25 -30.19 -18.94
CA ARG A 352 -2.13 -31.08 -18.59
C ARG A 352 -2.60 -32.36 -17.89
N PHE A 353 -3.63 -32.27 -17.04
CA PHE A 353 -4.21 -33.43 -16.37
C PHE A 353 -5.01 -34.32 -17.33
N ALA A 354 -5.82 -33.74 -18.21
CA ALA A 354 -6.55 -34.49 -19.25
C ALA A 354 -5.60 -35.22 -20.20
N ARG A 355 -4.49 -34.59 -20.60
CA ARG A 355 -3.47 -35.20 -21.45
C ARG A 355 -2.78 -36.42 -20.82
N ARG A 356 -2.65 -36.45 -19.48
CA ARG A 356 -2.13 -37.63 -18.75
C ARG A 356 -3.08 -38.83 -18.74
N ILE A 357 -4.38 -38.61 -18.96
CA ILE A 357 -5.39 -39.69 -18.95
C ILE A 357 -5.54 -40.36 -20.33
N GLN A 358 -5.19 -39.66 -21.42
CA GLN A 358 -5.34 -40.19 -22.79
C GLN A 358 -4.19 -41.09 -23.27
N THR A 359 -3.06 -41.21 -22.56
CA THR A 359 -1.94 -42.09 -22.96
C THR A 359 -2.00 -43.48 -22.32
N LYS A 360 -2.98 -44.32 -22.71
CA LYS A 360 -2.91 -45.80 -22.56
C LYS A 360 -3.99 -46.51 -23.39
N LYS A 361 -3.88 -46.48 -24.71
CA LYS A 361 -4.42 -47.54 -25.59
C LYS A 361 -3.24 -48.29 -26.18
N GLN A 362 -2.84 -49.37 -25.51
CA GLN A 362 -1.72 -50.22 -25.90
C GLN A 362 -2.28 -51.36 -26.77
N THR A 363 -1.76 -51.53 -27.99
CA THR A 363 -2.20 -52.53 -28.97
C THR A 363 -1.84 -53.94 -28.51
N THR A 364 -2.83 -54.77 -28.20
CA THR A 364 -2.69 -56.21 -27.90
C THR A 364 -2.80 -57.02 -29.19
N TYR A 365 -1.75 -57.76 -29.58
CA TYR A 365 -1.77 -58.68 -30.71
C TYR A 365 -0.99 -59.98 -30.39
N PHE A 366 -1.54 -61.12 -30.78
CA PHE A 366 -0.92 -62.46 -30.75
C PHE A 366 -0.96 -62.99 -32.19
N HIS A 367 0.13 -63.51 -32.74
CA HIS A 367 0.20 -64.00 -34.13
C HIS A 367 0.53 -65.49 -34.25
N ASP A 368 0.81 -66.16 -33.12
CA ASP A 368 1.20 -67.57 -33.06
C ASP A 368 -0.01 -68.51 -32.83
N SER A 369 0.21 -69.83 -32.82
CA SER A 369 -0.83 -70.81 -32.46
C SER A 369 -0.52 -71.44 -31.10
N LEU A 370 -1.56 -71.66 -30.29
CA LEU A 370 -1.47 -72.45 -29.07
C LEU A 370 -1.77 -73.91 -29.41
N GLU A 371 -0.89 -74.82 -29.03
CA GLU A 371 -1.07 -76.26 -29.18
C GLU A 371 -1.26 -76.94 -27.82
N GLY A 372 -2.13 -77.94 -27.76
CA GLY A 372 -2.38 -78.76 -26.58
C GLY A 372 -2.05 -80.23 -26.83
N TYR A 373 -1.09 -80.74 -26.06
CA TYR A 373 -0.62 -82.12 -26.11
C TYR A 373 -1.14 -82.88 -24.90
N PHE A 374 -1.93 -83.92 -25.12
CA PHE A 374 -2.43 -84.77 -24.03
C PHE A 374 -1.38 -85.81 -23.67
N MET A 375 -0.85 -85.71 -22.46
CA MET A 375 0.26 -86.51 -21.97
C MET A 375 -0.21 -87.73 -21.20
N LYS A 376 -1.41 -87.65 -20.61
CA LYS A 376 -2.06 -88.74 -19.88
C LYS A 376 -3.57 -88.61 -19.95
N THR A 377 -4.24 -89.73 -20.18
CA THR A 377 -5.70 -89.87 -20.21
C THR A 377 -6.11 -91.12 -19.39
N PRO A 378 -7.30 -91.14 -18.76
CA PRO A 378 -7.73 -92.25 -17.89
C PRO A 378 -7.75 -93.63 -18.54
N GLU A 379 -8.05 -93.68 -19.84
CA GLU A 379 -8.21 -94.93 -20.60
C GLU A 379 -7.08 -95.14 -21.63
N ASN A 380 -5.96 -94.41 -21.52
CA ASN A 380 -4.87 -94.39 -22.51
C ASN A 380 -5.35 -94.09 -23.95
N GLU A 381 -6.48 -93.39 -24.08
CA GLU A 381 -6.97 -92.91 -25.36
C GLU A 381 -5.98 -91.91 -25.96
N GLU A 382 -5.57 -92.15 -27.20
CA GLU A 382 -4.75 -91.21 -27.97
C GLU A 382 -5.63 -90.06 -28.48
N ILE A 383 -5.41 -88.87 -27.91
CA ILE A 383 -6.09 -87.65 -28.33
C ILE A 383 -5.18 -86.91 -29.31
N PRO A 384 -5.65 -86.56 -30.52
CA PRO A 384 -4.84 -85.81 -31.46
C PRO A 384 -4.49 -84.43 -30.89
N ILE A 385 -3.31 -83.92 -31.28
CA ILE A 385 -2.83 -82.60 -30.87
C ILE A 385 -3.87 -81.55 -31.23
N GLN A 386 -4.28 -80.76 -30.24
CA GLN A 386 -5.23 -79.67 -30.44
C GLN A 386 -4.47 -78.41 -30.88
N ASN A 387 -4.95 -77.71 -31.89
CA ASN A 387 -4.34 -76.49 -32.40
C ASN A 387 -5.35 -75.34 -32.41
N TRP A 388 -5.01 -74.26 -31.71
CA TRP A 388 -5.82 -73.06 -31.58
C TRP A 388 -5.08 -71.87 -32.18
N ASN A 389 -5.58 -71.39 -33.33
CA ASN A 389 -5.02 -70.25 -34.04
C ASN A 389 -5.22 -68.94 -33.26
N ALA A 390 -4.31 -67.98 -33.49
CA ALA A 390 -4.39 -66.63 -32.97
C ALA A 390 -5.76 -65.96 -33.16
N SER A 391 -6.48 -66.29 -34.25
CA SER A 391 -7.81 -65.77 -34.55
C SER A 391 -8.86 -66.05 -33.50
N LEU A 392 -8.77 -67.17 -32.78
CA LEU A 392 -9.70 -67.51 -31.69
C LEU A 392 -9.56 -66.55 -30.50
N PHE A 393 -8.42 -65.87 -30.40
CA PHE A 393 -8.14 -64.92 -29.33
C PHE A 393 -8.35 -63.46 -29.77
N TYR A 394 -8.55 -63.18 -31.07
CA TYR A 394 -8.91 -61.83 -31.54
C TYR A 394 -10.36 -61.51 -31.15
N ASN A 395 -10.61 -60.25 -30.73
CA ASN A 395 -11.90 -59.73 -30.25
C ASN A 395 -12.49 -60.38 -28.98
N GLN A 396 -11.88 -61.43 -28.42
CA GLN A 396 -12.32 -62.02 -27.16
C GLN A 396 -11.50 -61.49 -25.99
N ALA A 397 -12.15 -60.83 -25.03
CA ALA A 397 -11.48 -60.34 -23.81
C ALA A 397 -10.94 -61.47 -22.91
N LYS A 398 -11.42 -62.71 -23.12
CA LYS A 398 -11.06 -63.91 -22.36
C LYS A 398 -11.61 -65.15 -23.06
N VAL A 399 -10.78 -66.20 -23.17
CA VAL A 399 -11.19 -67.55 -23.60
C VAL A 399 -10.86 -68.52 -22.46
N THR A 400 -11.68 -69.52 -22.19
CA THR A 400 -11.31 -70.59 -21.24
C THR A 400 -10.75 -71.80 -21.97
N LEU A 401 -9.92 -72.61 -21.30
CA LEU A 401 -9.44 -73.86 -21.90
C LEU A 401 -10.61 -74.82 -22.20
N PHE A 402 -11.71 -74.74 -21.44
CA PHE A 402 -12.92 -75.49 -21.73
C PHE A 402 -13.56 -75.10 -23.06
N ASP A 403 -13.55 -73.80 -23.40
CA ASP A 403 -14.09 -73.29 -24.66
C ASP A 403 -13.20 -73.73 -25.84
N LEU A 404 -11.88 -73.74 -25.64
CA LEU A 404 -10.93 -74.22 -26.64
C LEU A 404 -11.09 -75.71 -26.95
N LEU A 405 -11.53 -76.51 -25.96
CA LEU A 405 -11.75 -77.94 -26.11
C LEU A 405 -13.12 -78.30 -26.73
N GLN A 406 -13.90 -77.31 -27.18
CA GLN A 406 -15.21 -77.56 -27.76
C GLN A 406 -15.15 -78.53 -28.95
N GLY A 407 -15.95 -79.60 -28.89
CA GLY A 407 -15.97 -80.64 -29.91
C GLY A 407 -14.93 -81.75 -29.72
N THR A 408 -14.13 -81.71 -28.65
CA THR A 408 -13.22 -82.81 -28.30
C THR A 408 -13.90 -83.80 -27.32
N PRO A 409 -13.61 -85.11 -27.40
CA PRO A 409 -14.19 -86.11 -26.49
C PRO A 409 -13.91 -85.82 -25.00
N VAL A 410 -12.75 -85.22 -24.71
CA VAL A 410 -12.29 -84.93 -23.34
C VAL A 410 -12.87 -83.67 -22.71
N GLN A 411 -13.59 -82.84 -23.48
CA GLN A 411 -14.15 -81.59 -22.96
C GLN A 411 -15.00 -81.84 -21.71
N MET A 412 -15.86 -82.87 -21.75
CA MET A 412 -16.77 -83.18 -20.64
C MET A 412 -16.06 -83.74 -19.42
N GLN A 413 -14.91 -84.40 -19.59
CA GLN A 413 -14.08 -84.93 -18.51
C GLN A 413 -13.25 -83.82 -17.84
N MET A 414 -12.97 -82.72 -18.54
CA MET A 414 -12.14 -81.61 -18.06
C MET A 414 -12.97 -80.41 -17.54
N GLN A 415 -13.99 -80.63 -16.70
CA GLN A 415 -14.86 -79.53 -16.22
C GLN A 415 -14.10 -78.40 -15.51
N ALA A 416 -13.02 -78.72 -14.78
CA ALA A 416 -12.18 -77.72 -14.12
C ALA A 416 -11.49 -76.75 -15.10
N SER A 417 -11.40 -77.08 -16.40
CA SER A 417 -10.80 -76.22 -17.42
C SER A 417 -11.58 -74.93 -17.68
N LYS A 418 -12.85 -74.84 -17.24
CA LYS A 418 -13.67 -73.60 -17.24
C LYS A 418 -13.03 -72.49 -16.40
N GLN A 419 -12.16 -72.87 -15.46
CA GLN A 419 -11.46 -71.97 -14.55
C GLN A 419 -10.01 -71.69 -14.97
N ILE A 420 -9.57 -72.23 -16.12
CA ILE A 420 -8.29 -71.90 -16.75
C ILE A 420 -8.56 -70.83 -17.80
N TRP A 421 -8.11 -69.62 -17.54
CA TRP A 421 -8.40 -68.45 -18.37
C TRP A 421 -7.19 -68.10 -19.23
N ILE A 422 -7.40 -67.90 -20.52
CA ILE A 422 -6.38 -67.57 -21.51
C ILE A 422 -6.73 -66.20 -22.11
N ARG A 423 -5.75 -65.30 -22.16
CA ARG A 423 -5.87 -63.94 -22.69
C ARG A 423 -4.64 -63.56 -23.50
N VAL A 424 -4.83 -62.69 -24.49
CA VAL A 424 -3.71 -62.06 -25.21
C VAL A 424 -3.03 -61.04 -24.29
N GLY A 425 -1.75 -61.23 -24.02
CA GLY A 425 -0.91 -60.29 -23.30
C GLY A 425 -0.27 -59.25 -24.21
N THR A 426 0.62 -58.43 -23.66
CA THR A 426 1.46 -57.52 -24.46
C THR A 426 2.65 -58.28 -25.05
N HIS A 427 3.12 -57.85 -26.23
CA HIS A 427 4.31 -58.40 -26.89
C HIS A 427 4.21 -59.89 -27.31
N ASN A 428 3.09 -60.31 -27.92
CA ASN A 428 2.91 -61.66 -28.49
C ASN A 428 3.05 -62.82 -27.48
N HIS A 429 2.50 -62.66 -26.27
CA HIS A 429 2.46 -63.70 -25.25
C HIS A 429 1.02 -64.02 -24.84
N LEU A 430 0.76 -65.25 -24.39
CA LEU A 430 -0.51 -65.61 -23.77
C LEU A 430 -0.42 -65.51 -22.24
N GLN A 431 -1.42 -64.87 -21.64
CA GLN A 431 -1.64 -64.83 -20.20
C GLN A 431 -2.58 -65.96 -19.81
N ILE A 432 -2.07 -66.94 -19.07
CA ILE A 432 -2.82 -68.09 -18.59
C ILE A 432 -2.99 -67.97 -17.08
N THR A 433 -4.20 -68.08 -16.57
CA THR A 433 -4.50 -68.00 -15.14
C THR A 433 -5.35 -69.18 -14.72
N ASN A 434 -4.87 -69.95 -13.74
CA ASN A 434 -5.65 -71.00 -13.10
C ASN A 434 -6.39 -70.47 -11.88
N LYS A 435 -7.73 -70.58 -11.88
CA LYS A 435 -8.56 -70.26 -10.72
C LYS A 435 -9.09 -71.48 -9.98
N SER A 436 -8.85 -72.68 -10.50
CA SER A 436 -9.26 -73.93 -9.88
C SER A 436 -8.27 -74.40 -8.83
N ALA A 437 -8.79 -74.90 -7.72
CA ALA A 437 -8.01 -75.61 -6.71
C ALA A 437 -7.56 -77.00 -7.21
N ASN A 438 -8.28 -77.57 -8.19
CA ASN A 438 -8.15 -78.98 -8.60
C ASN A 438 -7.31 -79.14 -9.88
N VAL A 439 -6.63 -78.07 -10.31
CA VAL A 439 -5.67 -78.08 -11.41
C VAL A 439 -4.33 -77.62 -10.87
N LYS A 440 -3.26 -78.39 -11.10
CA LYS A 440 -1.89 -77.94 -10.82
C LYS A 440 -1.25 -77.45 -12.11
N MET A 441 -0.67 -76.26 -12.07
CA MET A 441 0.04 -75.66 -13.19
C MET A 441 1.54 -75.70 -12.91
N ILE A 442 2.32 -76.21 -13.86
CA ILE A 442 3.78 -76.31 -13.74
C ILE A 442 4.40 -75.68 -14.98
N ARG A 443 5.36 -74.77 -14.80
CA ARG A 443 6.15 -74.15 -15.88
C ARG A 443 7.62 -74.33 -15.59
N ASN A 444 8.38 -74.85 -16.56
CA ASN A 444 9.82 -75.09 -16.43
C ASN A 444 10.18 -75.87 -15.15
N GLY A 445 9.38 -76.88 -14.80
CA GLY A 445 9.56 -77.71 -13.60
C GLY A 445 9.14 -77.06 -12.27
N GLN A 446 8.65 -75.82 -12.25
CA GLN A 446 8.23 -75.11 -11.04
C GLN A 446 6.71 -74.95 -10.96
N PRO A 447 6.08 -75.18 -9.78
CA PRO A 447 4.64 -74.98 -9.61
C PRO A 447 4.26 -73.50 -9.68
N VAL A 448 3.23 -73.17 -10.46
CA VAL A 448 2.67 -71.82 -10.55
C VAL A 448 1.52 -71.71 -9.54
N PRO A 449 1.58 -70.77 -8.58
CA PRO A 449 0.51 -70.60 -7.58
C PRO A 449 -0.84 -70.26 -8.20
N ASN A 450 -1.91 -70.78 -7.61
CA ASN A 450 -3.28 -70.48 -8.04
C ASN A 450 -3.57 -68.98 -8.03
N ARG A 451 -4.38 -68.54 -9.00
CA ARG A 451 -4.77 -67.13 -9.26
C ARG A 451 -3.62 -66.20 -9.68
N LYS A 452 -2.38 -66.68 -9.82
CA LYS A 452 -1.31 -65.92 -10.47
C LYS A 452 -1.38 -66.05 -11.99
N VAL A 453 -1.02 -64.96 -12.67
CA VAL A 453 -0.94 -64.92 -14.12
C VAL A 453 0.39 -65.53 -14.57
N CYS A 454 0.32 -66.58 -15.38
CA CYS A 454 1.45 -67.18 -16.07
C CYS A 454 1.56 -66.59 -17.47
N LEU A 455 2.76 -66.15 -17.86
CA LEU A 455 3.04 -65.68 -19.21
C LEU A 455 3.67 -66.82 -20.03
N LEU A 456 3.01 -67.23 -21.09
CA LEU A 456 3.50 -68.27 -22.00
C LEU A 456 3.99 -67.62 -23.30
N LYS A 457 5.28 -67.79 -23.59
CA LYS A 457 5.94 -67.28 -24.80
C LYS A 457 6.19 -68.39 -25.82
N ALA A 458 6.57 -68.00 -27.04
CA ALA A 458 7.05 -68.95 -28.05
C ALA A 458 8.21 -69.80 -27.50
N SER A 459 8.18 -71.11 -27.79
CA SER A 459 9.14 -72.11 -27.31
C SER A 459 9.11 -72.41 -25.81
N GLU A 460 8.11 -71.91 -25.07
CA GLU A 460 7.85 -72.31 -23.69
C GLU A 460 6.66 -73.28 -23.64
N SER A 461 6.65 -74.12 -22.60
CA SER A 461 5.52 -75.01 -22.32
C SER A 461 4.94 -74.81 -20.93
N LEU A 462 3.65 -75.08 -20.82
CA LEU A 462 2.89 -75.02 -19.57
C LEU A 462 2.18 -76.35 -19.36
N TYR A 463 2.53 -77.03 -18.28
CA TYR A 463 1.93 -78.30 -17.92
C TYR A 463 0.74 -78.09 -16.98
N LEU A 464 -0.38 -78.76 -17.26
CA LEU A 464 -1.59 -78.71 -16.46
C LEU A 464 -1.99 -80.13 -16.07
N ILE A 465 -2.12 -80.38 -14.75
CA ILE A 465 -2.54 -81.66 -14.19
C ILE A 465 -3.93 -81.49 -13.59
N PHE A 466 -4.91 -82.18 -14.15
CA PHE A 466 -6.30 -82.18 -13.69
C PHE A 466 -6.50 -83.32 -12.69
N GLN A 467 -6.57 -82.97 -11.40
CA GLN A 467 -6.48 -83.98 -10.33
C GLN A 467 -7.69 -84.90 -10.26
N GLU A 468 -8.88 -84.41 -10.60
CA GLU A 468 -10.13 -85.17 -10.57
C GLU A 468 -10.26 -86.13 -11.74
N SER A 469 -9.87 -85.69 -12.94
CA SER A 469 -9.98 -86.50 -14.15
C SER A 469 -8.74 -87.32 -14.45
N GLY A 470 -7.61 -87.11 -13.76
CA GLY A 470 -6.35 -87.77 -14.06
C GLY A 470 -5.72 -87.37 -15.41
N ILE A 471 -6.26 -86.36 -16.09
CA ILE A 471 -5.78 -85.89 -17.38
C ILE A 471 -4.61 -84.93 -17.20
N GLU A 472 -3.58 -85.09 -18.01
CA GLU A 472 -2.42 -84.20 -18.05
C GLU A 472 -2.26 -83.63 -19.46
N ILE A 473 -2.18 -82.30 -19.57
CA ILE A 473 -2.05 -81.59 -20.85
C ILE A 473 -0.88 -80.61 -20.80
N GLU A 474 -0.05 -80.63 -21.84
CA GLU A 474 1.02 -79.66 -22.06
C GLU A 474 0.58 -78.65 -23.12
N LEU A 475 0.56 -77.37 -22.75
CA LEU A 475 0.27 -76.26 -23.65
C LEU A 475 1.57 -75.66 -24.18
N ARG A 476 1.70 -75.51 -25.51
CA ARG A 476 2.88 -74.92 -26.17
C ARG A 476 2.50 -73.84 -27.15
N VAL A 477 3.27 -72.75 -27.19
CA VAL A 477 3.10 -71.73 -28.24
C VAL A 477 4.01 -72.08 -29.41
N ARG A 478 3.41 -72.43 -30.54
CA ARG A 478 4.11 -72.68 -31.80
C ARG A 478 4.12 -71.43 -32.65
N LYS A 479 5.30 -71.05 -33.14
CA LYS A 479 5.43 -69.97 -34.11
C LYS A 479 4.67 -70.31 -35.39
N ALA A 480 3.79 -69.42 -35.84
CA ALA A 480 3.15 -69.59 -37.13
C ALA A 480 4.23 -69.56 -38.23
N SER A 481 4.34 -70.61 -39.04
CA SER A 481 5.25 -70.61 -40.18
C SER A 481 4.77 -69.55 -41.18
N HIS A 482 5.55 -68.49 -41.39
CA HIS A 482 5.32 -67.54 -42.48
C HIS A 482 5.39 -68.31 -43.81
N ARG A 483 4.24 -68.67 -44.38
CA ARG A 483 4.13 -68.87 -45.83
C ARG A 483 4.13 -67.48 -46.44
N GLY A 484 5.21 -67.15 -47.14
CA GLY A 484 5.37 -65.88 -47.82
C GLY A 484 4.17 -65.57 -48.71
N ILE A 485 3.49 -64.48 -48.41
CA ILE A 485 2.75 -63.72 -49.40
C ILE A 485 3.80 -62.81 -50.01
N GLY A 486 4.24 -63.20 -51.20
CA GLY A 486 5.20 -62.43 -51.98
C GLY A 486 4.61 -61.10 -52.41
N ASP A 487 5.53 -60.18 -52.67
CA ASP A 487 5.33 -58.99 -53.48
C ASP A 487 4.40 -59.28 -54.68
N GLN A 488 3.27 -58.59 -54.73
CA GLN A 488 2.71 -58.13 -55.99
C GLN A 488 2.27 -56.67 -55.83
N LYS A 489 3.04 -55.83 -56.55
CA LYS A 489 2.78 -54.49 -57.10
C LYS A 489 1.51 -53.76 -56.69
#